data_AF-A0A4C1ZKW2-F1
#
_entry.id   AF-A0A4C1ZKW2-F1
#
_cell.length_a   1.000
_cell.length_b   1.000
_cell.length_c   1.000
_cell.angle_alpha   90.00
_cell.angle_beta   90.00
_cell.angle_gamma   90.00
#
_symmetry.space_group_name_H-M   'P 1'
#
loop_
_entity.id
_entity.type
_entity.pdbx_description
1 polymer ?
#
loop_
_entity_poly.entity_id
_entity_poly.type
_entity_poly.pdbx_seq_one_letter_code
_entity_poly.pdbx_strand_id
1 'polypeptide(L)'
;MPKLTKKKTVLGSQARELVVRLRDYFEREQQNNGPLLPLNRIVERVAEALDIGRNTVSRITREKIGQEGMSENKLSTPNKKRTKVKPITDLDNFGKDAIRNHIYDYYRRMELPTLLKLLKSLKEADLFKGVQVNKPPNQSNRKSELVKWLSENGVTADITMLKTELIALVRRHKPLTPTYALDEMAKEKGYQVLRLPSYHCQYNAIELIWSQIKEMDPGGRHAGRDPPPGLDLCLTIVIKLEPVLTEFPLCYPF
;
A
#
# COMPACT_ATOMS: atom_id res chain seq x y z
N MET A 1 16.10 -52.40 -17.55
CA MET A 1 15.72 -51.01 -17.23
C MET A 1 14.47 -51.00 -16.36
N PRO A 2 14.48 -50.34 -15.18
CA PRO A 2 13.30 -50.24 -14.33
C PRO A 2 12.22 -49.33 -14.97
N LYS A 3 10.95 -49.75 -14.92
CA LYS A 3 9.81 -49.00 -15.48
C LYS A 3 9.40 -47.87 -14.52
N LEU A 4 10.01 -46.70 -14.65
CA LEU A 4 9.61 -45.49 -13.92
C LEU A 4 8.14 -45.13 -14.23
N THR A 5 7.28 -45.23 -13.22
CA THR A 5 5.84 -44.93 -13.32
C THR A 5 5.62 -43.42 -13.39
N LYS A 6 5.53 -42.88 -14.62
CA LYS A 6 5.31 -41.45 -14.88
C LYS A 6 4.01 -40.98 -14.21
N LYS A 7 4.09 -39.96 -13.34
CA LYS A 7 2.92 -39.32 -12.71
C LYS A 7 2.04 -38.70 -13.80
N LYS A 8 0.73 -38.96 -13.76
CA LYS A 8 -0.26 -38.29 -14.62
C LYS A 8 -0.34 -36.81 -14.22
N THR A 9 -0.15 -35.90 -15.18
CA THR A 9 -0.26 -34.45 -14.97
C THR A 9 -1.35 -33.85 -15.85
N VAL A 10 -2.10 -32.88 -15.33
CA VAL A 10 -3.13 -32.18 -16.10
C VAL A 10 -2.50 -30.99 -16.83
N LEU A 11 -2.40 -31.09 -18.15
CA LEU A 11 -1.91 -30.00 -19.00
C LEU A 11 -3.08 -29.12 -19.48
N GLY A 12 -2.89 -27.79 -19.41
CA GLY A 12 -3.78 -26.80 -20.04
C GLY A 12 -3.64 -26.77 -21.56
N SER A 13 -4.55 -26.09 -22.26
CA SER A 13 -4.63 -26.06 -23.74
C SER A 13 -3.30 -25.72 -24.42
N GLN A 14 -2.71 -24.57 -24.09
CA GLN A 14 -1.42 -24.12 -24.63
C GLN A 14 -0.30 -25.16 -24.44
N ALA A 15 -0.26 -25.84 -23.29
CA ALA A 15 0.75 -26.87 -23.02
C ALA A 15 0.52 -28.16 -23.82
N ARG A 16 -0.73 -28.45 -24.25
CA ARG A 16 -1.02 -29.57 -25.16
C ARG A 16 -0.62 -29.22 -26.60
N GLU A 17 -0.89 -28.00 -27.04
CA GLU A 17 -0.50 -27.51 -28.37
C GLU A 17 1.03 -27.56 -28.56
N LEU A 18 1.79 -27.12 -27.55
CA LEU A 18 3.26 -27.22 -27.54
C LEU A 18 3.76 -28.68 -27.63
N VAL A 19 3.02 -29.64 -27.08
CA VAL A 19 3.35 -31.08 -27.19
C VAL A 19 3.08 -31.61 -28.61
N VAL A 20 2.05 -31.11 -29.29
CA VAL A 20 1.77 -31.45 -30.71
C VAL A 20 2.87 -30.89 -31.61
N ARG A 21 3.17 -29.59 -31.52
CA ARG A 21 4.26 -28.95 -32.31
C ARG A 21 5.60 -29.69 -32.14
N LEU A 22 5.93 -30.06 -30.89
CA LEU A 22 7.15 -30.80 -30.56
C LEU A 22 7.19 -32.21 -31.16
N ARG A 23 6.06 -32.93 -31.15
CA ARG A 23 5.92 -34.23 -31.84
C ARG A 23 6.17 -34.06 -33.33
N ASP A 24 5.49 -33.11 -33.96
CA ASP A 24 5.52 -32.93 -35.41
C ASP A 24 6.90 -32.47 -35.89
N TYR A 25 7.63 -31.68 -35.09
CA TYR A 25 9.04 -31.39 -35.32
C TYR A 25 9.91 -32.66 -35.34
N PHE A 26 9.75 -33.55 -34.37
CA PHE A 26 10.52 -34.81 -34.32
C PHE A 26 10.13 -35.80 -35.42
N GLU A 27 8.88 -35.80 -35.89
CA GLU A 27 8.49 -36.60 -37.07
C GLU A 27 9.16 -36.09 -38.35
N ARG A 28 9.40 -34.78 -38.48
CA ARG A 28 10.23 -34.23 -39.58
C ARG A 28 11.72 -34.58 -39.42
N GLU A 29 12.29 -34.58 -38.20
CA GLU A 29 13.66 -35.08 -37.98
C GLU A 29 13.79 -36.58 -38.30
N GLN A 30 12.75 -37.38 -38.04
CA GLN A 30 12.70 -38.79 -38.41
C GLN A 30 12.64 -38.98 -39.94
N GLN A 31 11.78 -38.24 -40.64
CA GLN A 31 11.68 -38.27 -42.11
C GLN A 31 12.99 -37.83 -42.79
N ASN A 32 13.73 -36.91 -42.18
CA ASN A 32 15.03 -36.43 -42.64
C ASN A 32 16.20 -37.38 -42.30
N ASN A 33 15.95 -38.54 -41.65
CA ASN A 33 16.97 -39.46 -41.13
C ASN A 33 18.05 -38.79 -40.26
N GLY A 34 17.74 -37.66 -39.63
CA GLY A 34 18.72 -36.85 -38.91
C GLY A 34 18.16 -35.50 -38.44
N PRO A 35 18.81 -34.87 -37.45
CA PRO A 35 18.31 -33.64 -36.84
C PRO A 35 18.29 -32.49 -37.85
N LEU A 36 17.20 -31.72 -37.87
CA LEU A 36 16.99 -30.61 -38.83
C LEU A 36 17.93 -29.43 -38.59
N LEU A 37 18.46 -29.30 -37.37
CA LEU A 37 19.48 -28.33 -37.00
C LEU A 37 20.56 -29.01 -36.13
N PRO A 38 21.83 -28.57 -36.18
CA PRO A 38 22.91 -29.19 -35.40
C PRO A 38 22.60 -29.24 -33.90
N LEU A 39 22.91 -30.37 -33.26
CA LEU A 39 22.56 -30.65 -31.86
C LEU A 39 23.04 -29.58 -30.87
N ASN A 40 24.17 -28.93 -31.17
CA ASN A 40 24.75 -27.82 -30.39
C ASN A 40 23.81 -26.59 -30.31
N ARG A 41 22.97 -26.35 -31.31
CA ARG A 41 22.09 -25.17 -31.39
C ARG A 41 20.77 -25.35 -30.64
N ILE A 42 20.85 -25.71 -29.36
CA ILE A 42 19.71 -26.07 -28.51
C ILE A 42 18.60 -25.00 -28.51
N VAL A 43 18.96 -23.71 -28.40
CA VAL A 43 18.00 -22.59 -28.38
C VAL A 43 17.27 -22.44 -29.72
N GLU A 44 17.95 -22.68 -30.84
CA GLU A 44 17.33 -22.62 -32.18
C GLU A 44 16.40 -23.82 -32.41
N ARG A 45 16.79 -25.02 -31.98
CA ARG A 45 15.93 -26.21 -32.03
C ARG A 45 14.67 -26.07 -31.19
N VAL A 46 14.77 -25.56 -29.96
CA VAL A 46 13.59 -25.32 -29.11
C VAL A 46 12.70 -24.20 -29.66
N ALA A 47 13.28 -23.18 -30.29
CA ALA A 47 12.50 -22.13 -30.96
C ALA A 47 11.70 -22.67 -32.15
N GLU A 48 12.34 -23.49 -33.00
CA GLU A 48 11.73 -24.08 -34.20
C GLU A 48 10.71 -25.19 -33.87
N ALA A 49 10.99 -26.02 -32.85
CA ALA A 49 10.14 -27.15 -32.46
C ALA A 49 8.87 -26.75 -31.72
N LEU A 50 8.86 -25.57 -31.08
CA LEU A 50 7.71 -25.06 -30.34
C LEU A 50 7.02 -23.88 -31.05
N ASP A 51 7.63 -23.34 -32.11
CA ASP A 51 7.28 -22.05 -32.72
C ASP A 51 7.22 -20.94 -31.64
N ILE A 52 8.41 -20.65 -31.08
CA ILE A 52 8.62 -19.62 -30.04
C ILE A 52 9.88 -18.83 -30.39
N GLY A 53 9.76 -17.50 -30.51
CA GLY A 53 10.91 -16.63 -30.83
C GLY A 53 12.11 -16.82 -29.90
N ARG A 54 13.32 -16.96 -30.48
CA ARG A 54 14.59 -17.33 -29.81
C ARG A 54 14.89 -16.53 -28.53
N ASN A 55 14.57 -15.24 -28.51
CA ASN A 55 14.78 -14.37 -27.34
C ASN A 55 13.89 -14.76 -26.14
N THR A 56 12.68 -15.28 -26.39
CA THR A 56 11.77 -15.79 -25.35
C THR A 56 12.29 -17.10 -24.78
N VAL A 57 12.77 -18.01 -25.63
CA VAL A 57 13.44 -19.26 -25.20
C VAL A 57 14.64 -18.94 -24.32
N SER A 58 15.57 -18.12 -24.82
CA SER A 58 16.78 -17.68 -24.09
C SER A 58 16.44 -17.04 -22.72
N ARG A 59 15.42 -16.17 -22.67
CA ARG A 59 14.95 -15.57 -21.41
C ARG A 59 14.45 -16.62 -20.42
N ILE A 60 13.61 -17.57 -20.87
CA ILE A 60 13.04 -18.62 -20.01
C ILE A 60 14.13 -19.60 -19.54
N THR A 61 15.06 -19.98 -20.41
CA THR A 61 16.21 -20.82 -20.05
C THR A 61 17.05 -20.16 -18.96
N ARG A 62 17.41 -18.87 -19.12
CA ARG A 62 18.16 -18.10 -18.13
C ARG A 62 17.39 -17.92 -16.81
N GLU A 63 16.08 -17.72 -16.88
CA GLU A 63 15.21 -17.63 -15.69
C GLU A 63 15.14 -18.96 -14.92
N LYS A 64 15.09 -20.09 -15.63
CA LYS A 64 14.99 -21.42 -15.00
C LYS A 64 16.32 -21.96 -14.47
N ILE A 65 17.42 -21.74 -15.19
CA ILE A 65 18.71 -22.45 -14.98
C ILE A 65 19.81 -21.56 -14.38
N GLY A 66 19.72 -20.23 -14.59
CA GLY A 66 20.80 -19.28 -14.25
C GLY A 66 21.91 -19.23 -15.30
N GLN A 67 23.06 -18.65 -14.93
CA GLN A 67 24.25 -18.61 -15.80
C GLN A 67 25.16 -19.84 -15.64
N GLU A 68 25.13 -20.51 -14.47
CA GLU A 68 26.09 -21.56 -14.07
C GLU A 68 25.47 -22.96 -13.96
N GLY A 69 24.27 -23.17 -14.53
CA GLY A 69 23.68 -24.51 -14.69
C GLY A 69 23.03 -25.16 -13.46
N MET A 70 23.33 -24.71 -12.24
CA MET A 70 23.00 -25.43 -11.00
C MET A 70 21.92 -24.78 -10.10
N SER A 71 20.91 -24.10 -10.67
CA SER A 71 19.82 -23.51 -9.87
C SER A 71 18.42 -24.01 -10.28
N GLU A 72 17.68 -24.59 -9.31
CA GLU A 72 16.31 -25.12 -9.48
C GLU A 72 15.25 -24.00 -9.39
N ASN A 73 15.42 -22.92 -10.17
CA ASN A 73 14.62 -21.71 -10.01
C ASN A 73 13.14 -21.92 -10.37
N LYS A 74 12.25 -21.15 -9.74
CA LYS A 74 10.82 -21.18 -10.04
C LYS A 74 10.45 -20.09 -11.04
N LEU A 75 10.05 -20.50 -12.25
CA LEU A 75 9.56 -19.59 -13.28
C LEU A 75 8.40 -18.71 -12.75
N SER A 76 8.49 -17.42 -13.02
CA SER A 76 7.56 -16.39 -12.58
C SER A 76 6.51 -16.12 -13.65
N THR A 77 5.25 -15.93 -13.26
CA THR A 77 4.19 -15.55 -14.20
C THR A 77 4.27 -14.05 -14.49
N PRO A 78 4.45 -13.61 -15.75
CA PRO A 78 4.49 -12.18 -16.09
C PRO A 78 3.21 -11.43 -15.68
N ASN A 79 3.34 -10.12 -15.45
CA ASN A 79 2.24 -9.17 -15.27
C ASN A 79 1.31 -9.36 -14.05
N LYS A 80 1.67 -10.16 -13.04
CA LYS A 80 0.86 -10.35 -11.81
C LYS A 80 0.87 -9.12 -10.87
N LYS A 81 0.05 -8.11 -11.19
CA LYS A 81 -0.07 -6.85 -10.41
C LYS A 81 -0.63 -7.09 -8.99
N ARG A 82 0.07 -6.58 -7.97
CA ARG A 82 -0.33 -6.58 -6.55
C ARG A 82 -1.23 -5.37 -6.24
N THR A 83 -2.13 -5.49 -5.28
CA THR A 83 -3.04 -4.39 -4.85
C THR A 83 -2.77 -3.93 -3.42
N LYS A 84 -3.22 -2.70 -3.07
CA LYS A 84 -2.95 -2.02 -1.79
C LYS A 84 -4.26 -1.59 -1.12
N VAL A 85 -4.32 -1.72 0.21
CA VAL A 85 -5.44 -1.34 1.08
C VAL A 85 -5.03 -0.12 1.93
N LYS A 86 -5.95 0.83 2.15
CA LYS A 86 -5.84 1.88 3.19
C LYS A 86 -6.58 1.39 4.48
N PRO A 87 -6.19 1.71 5.74
CA PRO A 87 -6.87 1.23 6.98
C PRO A 87 -8.29 1.79 7.31
N ILE A 88 -8.55 2.38 8.51
CA ILE A 88 -9.90 2.69 9.08
C ILE A 88 -10.44 4.12 8.76
N THR A 89 -10.75 5.16 9.58
CA THR A 89 -10.50 5.57 11.00
C THR A 89 -11.69 5.35 11.96
N ASP A 90 -12.55 6.38 12.08
CA ASP A 90 -13.02 7.10 13.29
C ASP A 90 -12.38 6.84 14.68
N LEU A 91 -12.43 7.86 15.56
CA LEU A 91 -11.99 7.78 16.97
C LEU A 91 -12.76 8.76 17.87
N ASP A 92 -13.53 8.21 18.81
CA ASP A 92 -14.32 8.95 19.81
C ASP A 92 -13.47 9.79 20.77
N ASN A 93 -14.08 10.72 21.52
CA ASN A 93 -13.35 11.55 22.48
C ASN A 93 -12.65 10.72 23.56
N PHE A 94 -13.31 9.69 24.09
CA PHE A 94 -12.70 8.74 25.02
C PHE A 94 -11.44 8.07 24.44
N GLY A 95 -11.45 7.74 23.13
CA GLY A 95 -10.27 7.22 22.43
C GLY A 95 -9.16 8.27 22.29
N LYS A 96 -9.50 9.53 21.98
CA LYS A 96 -8.54 10.65 21.94
C LYS A 96 -7.91 10.91 23.30
N ASP A 97 -8.69 10.88 24.36
CA ASP A 97 -8.24 11.13 25.73
C ASP A 97 -7.37 9.97 26.24
N ALA A 98 -7.75 8.73 25.94
CA ALA A 98 -6.91 7.55 26.21
C ALA A 98 -5.58 7.60 25.44
N ILE A 99 -5.58 7.97 24.15
CA ILE A 99 -4.35 8.18 23.38
C ILE A 99 -3.47 9.27 24.03
N ARG A 100 -4.07 10.40 24.45
CA ARG A 100 -3.32 11.52 25.05
C ARG A 100 -2.67 11.10 26.37
N ASN A 101 -3.42 10.42 27.25
CA ASN A 101 -2.91 9.92 28.52
C ASN A 101 -1.78 8.88 28.32
N HIS A 102 -1.97 7.95 27.38
CA HIS A 102 -0.96 6.95 27.00
C HIS A 102 0.33 7.59 26.44
N ILE A 103 0.22 8.74 25.76
CA ILE A 103 1.39 9.56 25.37
C ILE A 103 2.05 10.21 26.59
N TYR A 104 1.29 10.82 27.50
CA TYR A 104 1.83 11.42 28.72
C TYR A 104 2.53 10.40 29.64
N ASP A 105 2.06 9.14 29.66
CA ASP A 105 2.72 8.07 30.42
C ASP A 105 4.09 7.66 29.85
N TYR A 106 4.46 8.04 28.62
CA TYR A 106 5.87 7.94 28.17
C TYR A 106 6.75 8.98 28.88
N TYR A 107 6.32 10.26 28.88
CA TYR A 107 7.03 11.34 29.55
C TYR A 107 7.13 11.13 31.07
N ARG A 108 6.05 10.63 31.71
CA ARG A 108 6.05 10.25 33.14
C ARG A 108 7.08 9.15 33.49
N ARG A 109 7.46 8.30 32.52
CA ARG A 109 8.50 7.27 32.66
C ARG A 109 9.89 7.73 32.19
N MET A 110 10.06 9.01 31.84
CA MET A 110 11.27 9.57 31.21
C MET A 110 11.68 8.86 29.91
N GLU A 111 10.76 8.18 29.24
CA GLU A 111 10.99 7.54 27.94
C GLU A 111 10.52 8.44 26.79
N LEU A 112 11.36 8.65 25.77
CA LEU A 112 10.96 9.38 24.56
C LEU A 112 9.98 8.53 23.71
N PRO A 113 8.76 9.01 23.41
CA PRO A 113 7.78 8.30 22.59
C PRO A 113 8.16 8.37 21.10
N THR A 114 9.05 7.50 20.65
CA THR A 114 9.33 7.36 19.22
C THR A 114 8.13 6.75 18.49
N LEU A 115 7.91 7.14 17.22
CA LEU A 115 6.75 6.71 16.42
C LEU A 115 6.57 5.18 16.39
N LEU A 116 7.67 4.40 16.37
CA LEU A 116 7.62 2.94 16.40
C LEU A 116 7.20 2.39 17.77
N LYS A 117 7.69 2.96 18.88
CA LYS A 117 7.25 2.58 20.24
C LYS A 117 5.77 2.90 20.43
N LEU A 118 5.36 4.11 20.06
CA LEU A 118 3.99 4.60 20.24
C LEU A 118 2.97 3.84 19.37
N LEU A 119 3.27 3.57 18.10
CA LEU A 119 2.41 2.77 17.21
C LEU A 119 2.34 1.29 17.57
N LYS A 120 3.25 0.79 18.42
CA LYS A 120 3.17 -0.55 19.01
C LYS A 120 2.24 -0.52 20.22
N SER A 121 2.53 0.31 21.21
CA SER A 121 1.79 0.34 22.48
C SER A 121 0.34 0.85 22.35
N LEU A 122 0.05 1.79 21.44
CA LEU A 122 -1.34 2.20 21.15
C LEU A 122 -2.19 1.11 20.48
N LYS A 123 -1.57 0.06 19.91
CA LYS A 123 -2.27 -1.13 19.39
C LYS A 123 -2.42 -2.21 20.44
N GLU A 124 -1.41 -2.35 21.31
CA GLU A 124 -1.48 -3.26 22.47
C GLU A 124 -2.59 -2.83 23.46
N ALA A 125 -2.97 -1.54 23.46
CA ALA A 125 -4.12 -0.99 24.19
C ALA A 125 -5.41 -0.82 23.33
N ASP A 126 -5.44 -1.26 22.06
CA ASP A 126 -6.54 -1.11 21.09
C ASP A 126 -7.08 0.33 20.85
N LEU A 127 -6.31 1.35 21.22
CA LEU A 127 -6.74 2.76 21.23
C LEU A 127 -6.73 3.44 19.84
N PHE A 128 -6.05 2.89 18.84
CA PHE A 128 -5.84 3.59 17.55
C PHE A 128 -6.20 2.77 16.29
N LYS A 129 -7.10 3.34 15.46
CA LYS A 129 -7.64 2.76 14.23
C LYS A 129 -7.75 3.90 13.18
N GLY A 130 -7.10 3.86 12.00
CA GLY A 130 -6.91 5.09 11.18
C GLY A 130 -6.74 5.05 9.64
N VAL A 131 -7.73 5.59 8.86
CA VAL A 131 -7.61 6.58 7.73
C VAL A 131 -8.96 7.24 7.29
N GLN A 132 -9.79 6.62 6.43
CA GLN A 132 -10.81 7.27 5.57
C GLN A 132 -12.20 6.65 5.71
N VAL A 133 -13.25 7.45 5.95
CA VAL A 133 -14.65 6.99 5.99
C VAL A 133 -15.13 6.58 4.59
N ASN A 134 -15.97 5.53 4.50
CA ASN A 134 -16.48 4.95 3.25
C ASN A 134 -15.40 4.67 2.18
N LYS A 135 -14.17 4.37 2.63
CA LYS A 135 -12.98 4.11 1.81
C LYS A 135 -13.31 3.17 0.63
N PRO A 136 -13.19 3.65 -0.63
CA PRO A 136 -13.63 2.88 -1.79
C PRO A 136 -12.84 1.56 -1.94
N PRO A 137 -13.50 0.44 -2.23
CA PRO A 137 -12.85 -0.86 -2.43
C PRO A 137 -11.93 -0.82 -3.65
N ASN A 138 -10.89 -1.65 -3.60
CA ASN A 138 -9.84 -1.74 -4.61
C ASN A 138 -9.80 -3.14 -5.23
N GLN A 139 -8.89 -3.39 -6.18
CA GLN A 139 -8.92 -4.64 -6.96
C GLN A 139 -8.63 -5.91 -6.12
N SER A 140 -8.06 -5.82 -4.91
CA SER A 140 -7.94 -6.96 -3.99
C SER A 140 -9.23 -7.33 -3.25
N ASN A 141 -10.19 -6.42 -3.13
CA ASN A 141 -11.45 -6.66 -2.41
C ASN A 141 -12.32 -7.74 -3.10
N ARG A 142 -13.16 -8.42 -2.32
CA ARG A 142 -14.08 -9.47 -2.82
C ARG A 142 -15.18 -8.87 -3.70
N LYS A 143 -15.82 -9.70 -4.55
CA LYS A 143 -16.92 -9.24 -5.43
C LYS A 143 -18.12 -8.74 -4.62
N SER A 144 -18.41 -9.38 -3.50
CA SER A 144 -19.43 -8.96 -2.52
C SER A 144 -19.13 -7.60 -1.88
N GLU A 145 -17.87 -7.33 -1.51
CA GLU A 145 -17.44 -6.04 -0.95
C GLU A 145 -17.58 -4.89 -1.97
N LEU A 146 -17.38 -5.19 -3.26
CA LEU A 146 -17.59 -4.23 -4.35
C LEU A 146 -19.06 -3.93 -4.60
N VAL A 147 -19.94 -4.94 -4.59
CA VAL A 147 -21.39 -4.75 -4.75
C VAL A 147 -21.99 -4.03 -3.55
N LYS A 148 -21.67 -4.45 -2.32
CA LYS A 148 -22.14 -3.82 -1.08
C LYS A 148 -21.87 -2.30 -1.09
N TRP A 149 -20.63 -1.90 -1.37
CA TRP A 149 -20.27 -0.48 -1.43
C TRP A 149 -21.01 0.29 -2.54
N LEU A 150 -21.33 -0.33 -3.67
CA LEU A 150 -22.11 0.31 -4.74
C LEU A 150 -23.58 0.48 -4.36
N SER A 151 -24.20 -0.50 -3.72
CA SER A 151 -25.55 -0.38 -3.16
C SER A 151 -25.64 0.69 -2.07
N GLU A 152 -24.62 0.76 -1.20
CA GLU A 152 -24.48 1.82 -0.17
C GLU A 152 -24.30 3.22 -0.76
N ASN A 153 -23.86 3.33 -2.03
CA ASN A 153 -23.75 4.59 -2.78
C ASN A 153 -24.90 4.77 -3.81
N GLY A 154 -26.03 4.07 -3.63
CA GLY A 154 -27.25 4.26 -4.43
C GLY A 154 -27.22 3.70 -5.85
N VAL A 155 -26.24 2.85 -6.19
CA VAL A 155 -26.11 2.23 -7.52
C VAL A 155 -26.65 0.80 -7.49
N THR A 156 -27.56 0.48 -8.42
CA THR A 156 -28.10 -0.87 -8.65
C THR A 156 -27.05 -1.79 -9.26
N ALA A 157 -26.09 -2.25 -8.45
CA ALA A 157 -25.05 -3.20 -8.82
C ALA A 157 -25.47 -4.63 -8.48
N ASP A 158 -25.36 -5.54 -9.45
CA ASP A 158 -25.63 -6.97 -9.27
C ASP A 158 -24.32 -7.79 -9.16
N ILE A 159 -24.39 -8.90 -8.42
CA ILE A 159 -23.34 -9.90 -8.27
C ILE A 159 -23.06 -10.64 -9.58
N THR A 160 -23.91 -10.56 -10.61
CA THR A 160 -23.61 -11.07 -11.96
C THR A 160 -22.48 -10.29 -12.66
N MET A 161 -22.55 -8.95 -12.66
CA MET A 161 -21.67 -8.02 -13.41
C MET A 161 -20.17 -8.30 -13.27
N LEU A 162 -19.35 -7.98 -14.28
CA LEU A 162 -17.91 -8.29 -14.23
C LEU A 162 -17.20 -7.49 -13.13
N LYS A 163 -16.20 -8.09 -12.48
CA LYS A 163 -15.40 -7.40 -11.43
C LYS A 163 -14.69 -6.15 -11.98
N THR A 164 -14.37 -6.11 -13.27
CA THR A 164 -13.86 -4.94 -13.98
C THR A 164 -14.89 -3.81 -14.10
N GLU A 165 -16.15 -4.13 -14.38
CA GLU A 165 -17.26 -3.17 -14.47
C GLU A 165 -17.60 -2.60 -13.10
N LEU A 166 -17.70 -3.46 -12.08
CA LEU A 166 -17.88 -3.04 -10.69
C LEU A 166 -16.75 -2.08 -10.25
N ILE A 167 -15.49 -2.37 -10.58
CA ILE A 167 -14.35 -1.46 -10.32
C ILE A 167 -14.43 -0.17 -11.15
N ALA A 168 -15.00 -0.19 -12.36
CA ALA A 168 -15.22 1.01 -13.16
C ALA A 168 -16.33 1.90 -12.57
N LEU A 169 -17.43 1.31 -12.07
CA LEU A 169 -18.48 2.02 -11.33
C LEU A 169 -17.91 2.63 -10.04
N VAL A 170 -17.16 1.87 -9.22
CA VAL A 170 -16.49 2.42 -8.02
C VAL A 170 -15.52 3.55 -8.35
N ARG A 171 -14.89 3.55 -9.55
CA ARG A 171 -14.04 4.65 -10.02
C ARG A 171 -14.80 5.89 -10.51
N ARG A 172 -16.07 5.74 -10.93
CA ARG A 172 -16.96 6.83 -11.34
C ARG A 172 -17.68 7.47 -10.14
N HIS A 173 -18.11 6.64 -9.18
CA HIS A 173 -18.91 7.06 -8.02
C HIS A 173 -18.10 7.32 -6.74
N LYS A 174 -16.77 7.11 -6.73
CA LYS A 174 -15.92 7.59 -5.62
C LYS A 174 -16.00 9.12 -5.49
N PRO A 175 -15.96 9.68 -4.27
CA PRO A 175 -15.80 11.12 -4.10
C PRO A 175 -14.42 11.57 -4.60
N LEU A 176 -14.36 12.81 -5.12
CA LEU A 176 -13.14 13.40 -5.68
C LEU A 176 -12.13 13.70 -4.57
N THR A 177 -12.60 14.30 -3.48
CA THR A 177 -11.91 14.45 -2.20
C THR A 177 -12.20 13.23 -1.31
N PRO A 178 -11.19 12.57 -0.72
CA PRO A 178 -11.42 11.51 0.25
C PRO A 178 -11.83 12.09 1.61
N THR A 179 -13.08 11.90 2.03
CA THR A 179 -13.55 12.26 3.38
C THR A 179 -12.87 11.40 4.46
N TYR A 180 -12.20 12.05 5.41
CA TYR A 180 -11.70 11.44 6.64
C TYR A 180 -12.70 11.71 7.76
N ALA A 181 -12.73 10.84 8.77
CA ALA A 181 -13.51 11.01 10.00
C ALA A 181 -13.39 12.43 10.59
N LEU A 182 -12.14 12.90 10.69
CA LEU A 182 -11.78 14.21 11.22
C LEU A 182 -12.36 15.39 10.41
N ASP A 183 -12.69 15.20 9.12
CA ASP A 183 -13.29 16.24 8.28
C ASP A 183 -14.77 16.43 8.64
N GLU A 184 -15.51 15.35 8.91
CA GLU A 184 -16.91 15.43 9.35
C GLU A 184 -17.01 15.92 10.81
N MET A 185 -16.17 15.42 11.72
CA MET A 185 -16.11 15.92 13.11
C MET A 185 -15.82 17.43 13.21
N ALA A 186 -15.01 17.97 12.29
CA ALA A 186 -14.75 19.41 12.22
C ALA A 186 -15.97 20.16 11.67
N LYS A 187 -16.60 19.63 10.62
CA LYS A 187 -17.79 20.19 9.96
C LYS A 187 -19.04 20.20 10.86
N GLU A 188 -19.26 19.17 11.68
CA GLU A 188 -20.29 19.14 12.74
C GLU A 188 -20.14 20.30 13.72
N LYS A 189 -18.89 20.66 14.04
CA LYS A 189 -18.54 21.79 14.89
C LYS A 189 -18.54 23.15 14.15
N GLY A 190 -18.79 23.18 12.84
CA GLY A 190 -18.82 24.40 12.02
C GLY A 190 -17.50 24.79 11.36
N TYR A 191 -16.48 23.92 11.35
CA TYR A 191 -15.13 24.25 10.91
C TYR A 191 -14.76 23.72 9.51
N GLN A 192 -13.96 24.50 8.78
CA GLN A 192 -13.47 24.15 7.44
C GLN A 192 -12.02 23.63 7.50
N VAL A 193 -11.84 22.33 7.28
CA VAL A 193 -10.50 21.70 7.27
C VAL A 193 -9.72 22.07 6.00
N LEU A 194 -8.68 22.90 6.15
CA LEU A 194 -7.71 23.16 5.10
C LEU A 194 -6.65 22.04 5.04
N ARG A 195 -6.39 21.49 3.84
CA ARG A 195 -5.41 20.42 3.62
C ARG A 195 -4.22 20.94 2.81
N LEU A 196 -3.07 21.05 3.45
CA LEU A 196 -1.83 21.51 2.83
C LEU A 196 -1.28 20.48 1.81
N PRO A 197 -0.63 20.92 0.72
CA PRO A 197 0.09 20.05 -0.20
C PRO A 197 1.20 19.24 0.51
N SER A 198 1.34 17.96 0.13
CA SER A 198 2.33 17.06 0.73
C SER A 198 3.76 17.53 0.43
N TYR A 199 4.64 17.46 1.43
CA TYR A 199 6.04 17.95 1.41
C TYR A 199 6.23 19.49 1.42
N HIS A 200 5.19 20.29 1.63
CA HIS A 200 5.29 21.75 1.74
C HIS A 200 5.13 22.26 3.18
N CYS A 201 6.13 22.02 4.03
CA CYS A 201 6.11 22.48 5.43
C CYS A 201 6.10 24.01 5.59
N GLN A 202 6.55 24.78 4.58
CA GLN A 202 6.52 26.25 4.60
C GLN A 202 5.11 26.85 4.70
N TYR A 203 4.06 26.07 4.44
CA TYR A 203 2.67 26.50 4.59
C TYR A 203 2.05 26.07 5.93
N ASN A 204 2.80 25.41 6.81
CA ASN A 204 2.33 24.99 8.12
C ASN A 204 2.77 25.99 9.20
N ALA A 205 1.85 26.86 9.63
CA ALA A 205 2.14 27.94 10.58
C ALA A 205 2.81 27.46 11.88
N ILE A 206 2.47 26.26 12.37
CA ILE A 206 3.08 25.71 13.58
C ILE A 206 4.57 25.39 13.42
N GLU A 207 5.03 25.00 12.22
CA GLU A 207 6.46 24.75 11.95
C GLU A 207 7.26 26.06 11.92
N LEU A 208 6.64 27.15 11.42
CA LEU A 208 7.24 28.49 11.42
C LEU A 208 7.41 29.00 12.86
N ILE A 209 6.38 28.85 13.70
CA ILE A 209 6.42 29.17 15.14
C ILE A 209 7.48 28.31 15.84
N TRP A 210 7.56 27.00 15.55
CA TRP A 210 8.60 26.13 16.09
C TRP A 210 10.01 26.47 15.61
N SER A 211 10.20 27.05 14.42
CA SER A 211 11.51 27.56 13.97
C SER A 211 11.92 28.78 14.80
N GLN A 212 11.02 29.76 14.93
CA GLN A 212 11.25 30.97 15.71
C GLN A 212 11.60 30.66 17.17
N ILE A 213 10.89 29.73 17.82
CA ILE A 213 11.18 29.31 19.20
C ILE A 213 12.58 28.67 19.32
N LYS A 214 13.02 27.87 18.34
CA LYS A 214 14.35 27.23 18.33
C LYS A 214 15.47 28.21 18.01
N GLU A 215 15.20 29.25 17.23
CA GLU A 215 16.13 30.36 16.98
C GLU A 215 16.30 31.26 18.23
N MET A 216 15.31 31.29 19.14
CA MET A 216 15.37 32.04 20.40
C MET A 216 16.08 31.29 21.55
N ASP A 217 16.03 29.95 21.62
CA ASP A 217 16.94 29.15 22.47
C ASP A 217 17.70 28.09 21.63
N PRO A 218 18.77 28.51 20.93
CA PRO A 218 19.62 27.59 20.17
C PRO A 218 20.55 26.74 21.06
N GLY A 219 20.42 26.82 22.39
CA GLY A 219 21.28 26.11 23.36
C GLY A 219 20.56 25.14 24.28
N GLY A 220 19.23 25.17 24.38
CA GLY A 220 18.45 24.37 25.33
C GLY A 220 18.73 24.70 26.80
N ARG A 221 19.13 25.94 27.12
CA ARG A 221 19.74 26.31 28.41
C ARG A 221 18.74 26.76 29.49
N HIS A 222 17.45 26.51 29.28
CA HIS A 222 16.37 26.96 30.18
C HIS A 222 15.61 25.83 30.89
N ALA A 223 16.18 24.61 30.92
CA ALA A 223 15.72 23.56 31.82
C ALA A 223 16.03 23.91 33.30
N GLY A 224 15.16 24.69 33.94
CA GLY A 224 15.24 25.02 35.38
C GLY A 224 15.50 26.49 35.73
N ARG A 225 15.14 27.45 34.87
CA ARG A 225 15.02 28.87 35.23
C ARG A 225 13.85 29.51 34.50
N ASP A 226 13.31 30.58 35.07
CA ASP A 226 12.11 31.26 34.55
C ASP A 226 12.29 31.74 33.10
N PRO A 227 11.23 31.66 32.27
CA PRO A 227 11.32 32.01 30.85
C PRO A 227 11.70 33.49 30.65
N PRO A 228 12.48 33.82 29.59
CA PRO A 228 12.73 35.20 29.21
C PRO A 228 11.43 36.00 29.04
N PRO A 229 11.38 37.29 29.45
CA PRO A 229 10.18 38.11 29.33
C PRO A 229 9.81 38.28 27.86
N GLY A 230 8.71 37.64 27.45
CA GLY A 230 8.31 37.47 26.05
C GLY A 230 8.12 36.00 25.67
N LEU A 231 9.02 35.11 26.11
CA LEU A 231 8.79 33.65 26.02
C LEU A 231 7.63 33.23 26.93
N ASP A 232 7.48 33.90 28.09
CA ASP A 232 6.31 33.74 28.95
C ASP A 232 5.01 34.24 28.29
N LEU A 233 5.09 35.24 27.41
CA LEU A 233 3.95 35.69 26.61
C LEU A 233 3.62 34.67 25.50
N CYS A 234 4.64 34.09 24.85
CA CYS A 234 4.44 33.02 23.86
C CYS A 234 3.92 31.72 24.50
N LEU A 235 4.43 31.30 25.66
CA LEU A 235 3.87 30.18 26.42
C LEU A 235 2.46 30.53 26.91
N THR A 236 2.19 31.73 27.41
CA THR A 236 0.83 32.14 27.80
C THR A 236 -0.11 32.20 26.59
N ILE A 237 0.36 32.55 25.40
CA ILE A 237 -0.41 32.47 24.16
C ILE A 237 -0.67 31.01 23.79
N VAL A 238 0.33 30.13 23.83
CA VAL A 238 0.14 28.68 23.56
C VAL A 238 -0.76 28.02 24.61
N ILE A 239 -0.65 28.38 25.89
CA ILE A 239 -1.40 27.81 27.04
C ILE A 239 -2.76 28.49 27.24
N LYS A 240 -3.05 29.63 26.59
CA LYS A 240 -4.42 30.16 26.43
C LYS A 240 -5.07 29.73 25.13
N LEU A 241 -4.27 29.46 24.09
CA LEU A 241 -4.73 28.77 22.89
C LEU A 241 -5.01 27.29 23.18
N GLU A 242 -4.29 26.59 24.06
CA GLU A 242 -4.55 25.17 24.34
C GLU A 242 -5.96 24.91 24.89
N PRO A 243 -6.53 25.68 25.84
CA PRO A 243 -7.95 25.58 26.20
C PRO A 243 -8.89 25.79 25.01
N VAL A 244 -8.56 26.70 24.10
CA VAL A 244 -9.38 26.99 22.90
C VAL A 244 -9.20 25.91 21.81
N LEU A 245 -8.01 25.29 21.73
CA LEU A 245 -7.62 24.28 20.73
C LEU A 245 -7.81 22.83 21.21
N THR A 246 -8.01 22.60 22.51
CA THR A 246 -8.43 21.30 23.06
C THR A 246 -9.94 21.08 22.88
N GLU A 247 -10.74 22.14 22.81
CA GLU A 247 -12.09 22.06 22.26
C GLU A 247 -12.11 22.03 20.72
N PHE A 248 -11.18 22.72 20.02
CA PHE A 248 -11.18 22.81 18.54
C PHE A 248 -9.85 22.45 17.86
N PRO A 249 -9.76 21.32 17.15
CA PRO A 249 -8.52 20.90 16.49
C PRO A 249 -8.21 21.78 15.26
N LEU A 250 -7.25 22.69 15.43
CA LEU A 250 -6.55 23.43 14.36
C LEU A 250 -7.48 24.11 13.34
N CYS A 251 -8.15 25.19 13.76
CA CYS A 251 -8.70 26.18 12.85
C CYS A 251 -8.34 27.59 13.30
N TYR A 252 -7.54 28.27 12.48
CA TYR A 252 -7.33 29.70 12.58
C TYR A 252 -8.51 30.42 11.89
N PRO A 253 -9.16 31.41 12.54
CA PRO A 253 -9.82 32.49 11.82
C PRO A 253 -8.75 33.40 11.16
N PHE A 254 -9.21 34.37 10.36
CA PHE A 254 -8.38 35.35 9.64
C PHE A 254 -7.43 36.14 10.56
#